data_AF-A0AAW3F8K4-F1
#
_entry.id   AF-A0AAW3F8K4-F1
#
_cell.length_a   1.000
_cell.length_b   1.000
_cell.length_c   1.000
_cell.angle_alpha   90.00
_cell.angle_beta   90.00
_cell.angle_gamma   90.00
#
_symmetry.space_group_name_H-M   'P 1'
#
loop_
_entity.id
_entity.type
_entity.pdbx_description
1 polymer ?
#
loop_
_entity_poly.entity_id
_entity_poly.type
_entity_poly.pdbx_seq_one_letter_code
_entity_poly.pdbx_strand_id
1 'polypeptide(L)'
;MVPVNHTDRYTVGIYVDKYWAGGAHRHGGGTGATCCFPSVKDWSKPVVVTWEWGYEEDPATKAVTAPDEKHSVQVNFPTGGPHQDPDSYKSDAYLCVILRDRDTATLAFSQTRSGCMSK
;
A
#
# COMPACT_ATOMS: atom_id res chain seq x y z
N MET A 1 2.16 -3.19 7.58
CA MET A 1 2.00 -2.48 6.31
C MET A 1 0.63 -1.82 6.26
N VAL A 2 0.52 -0.67 5.60
CA VAL A 2 -0.74 0.11 5.52
C VAL A 2 -0.94 0.55 4.06
N PRO A 3 -1.97 0.04 3.37
CA PRO A 3 -2.36 0.54 2.07
C PRO A 3 -2.92 1.96 2.14
N VAL A 4 -2.46 2.82 1.25
CA VAL A 4 -2.93 4.20 1.07
C VAL A 4 -3.26 4.35 -0.41
N ASN A 5 -4.52 4.59 -0.70
CA ASN A 5 -5.00 4.72 -2.06
C ASN A 5 -5.55 6.13 -2.27
N HIS A 6 -4.91 6.87 -3.17
CA HIS A 6 -5.32 8.22 -3.57
C HIS A 6 -6.04 8.23 -4.93
N THR A 7 -6.38 7.05 -5.46
CA THR A 7 -7.16 6.89 -6.70
C THR A 7 -8.66 6.74 -6.43
N ASP A 8 -9.46 6.80 -7.50
CA ASP A 8 -10.92 6.62 -7.47
C ASP A 8 -11.37 5.15 -7.57
N ARG A 9 -10.44 4.22 -7.84
CA ARG A 9 -10.70 2.78 -7.91
C ARG A 9 -10.38 2.09 -6.61
N TYR A 10 -11.08 0.99 -6.31
CA TYR A 10 -10.73 0.14 -5.18
C TYR A 10 -9.74 -0.95 -5.57
N THR A 11 -8.94 -1.41 -4.61
CA THR A 11 -8.07 -2.57 -4.75
C THR A 11 -8.62 -3.77 -4.00
N VAL A 12 -8.53 -4.95 -4.61
CA VAL A 12 -8.94 -6.23 -4.00
C VAL A 12 -7.81 -6.90 -3.21
N GLY A 13 -6.56 -6.51 -3.46
CA GLY A 13 -5.40 -6.95 -2.69
C GLY A 13 -4.15 -6.18 -3.07
N ILE A 14 -3.31 -5.89 -2.09
CA ILE A 14 -2.01 -5.25 -2.23
C ILE A 14 -1.00 -6.11 -1.48
N TYR A 15 0.13 -6.38 -2.12
CA TYR A 15 1.23 -7.16 -1.56
C TYR A 15 2.55 -6.43 -1.73
N VAL A 16 3.43 -6.62 -0.76
CA VAL A 16 4.84 -6.28 -0.86
C VAL A 16 5.60 -7.61 -0.83
N ASP A 17 6.25 -7.95 -1.94
CA ASP A 17 6.70 -9.28 -2.31
C ASP A 17 5.59 -10.32 -2.10
N LYS A 18 5.81 -11.25 -1.17
CA LYS A 18 4.85 -12.32 -0.81
C LYS A 18 3.92 -11.92 0.34
N TYR A 19 4.12 -10.76 0.96
CA TYR A 19 3.42 -10.38 2.17
C TYR A 19 2.23 -9.50 1.84
N TRP A 20 1.05 -9.93 2.28
CA TRP A 20 -0.18 -9.19 2.08
C TRP A 20 -0.20 -7.92 2.92
N ALA A 21 -0.32 -6.76 2.28
CA ALA A 21 -0.39 -5.47 2.94
C ALA A 21 -1.83 -5.09 3.32
N GLY A 22 -2.83 -5.57 2.56
CA GLY A 22 -4.24 -5.28 2.75
C GLY A 22 -4.96 -5.00 1.43
N GLY A 23 -6.08 -4.29 1.48
CA GLY A 23 -6.79 -3.73 0.32
C GLY A 23 -7.30 -2.33 0.64
N ALA A 24 -7.74 -1.58 -0.37
CA ALA A 24 -8.28 -0.22 -0.22
C ALA A 24 -9.63 -0.11 -0.93
N HIS A 25 -10.70 0.21 -0.20
CA HIS A 25 -12.06 0.29 -0.77
C HIS A 25 -12.36 1.66 -1.39
N ARG A 26 -13.41 1.69 -2.22
CA ARG A 26 -13.74 2.79 -3.16
C ARG A 26 -13.89 4.18 -2.53
N HIS A 27 -14.02 4.30 -1.21
CA HIS A 27 -14.02 5.58 -0.47
C HIS A 27 -13.40 5.45 0.93
N GLY A 28 -12.58 4.43 1.15
CA GLY A 28 -12.04 4.09 2.47
C GLY A 28 -10.56 3.80 2.34
N GLY A 29 -9.74 4.78 2.72
CA GLY A 29 -8.29 4.75 2.59
C GLY A 29 -7.62 3.59 3.36
N GLY A 30 -7.62 2.40 2.74
CA GLY A 30 -7.06 1.17 3.28
C GLY A 30 -7.96 0.51 4.34
N THR A 31 -8.57 -0.62 4.03
CA THR A 31 -9.48 -1.33 4.96
C THR A 31 -8.80 -2.44 5.77
N GLY A 32 -7.59 -2.83 5.38
CA GLY A 32 -6.76 -3.74 6.17
C GLY A 32 -5.34 -3.21 6.24
N ALA A 33 -4.80 -3.10 7.45
CA ALA A 33 -3.37 -2.98 7.67
C ALA A 33 -2.93 -4.25 8.37
N THR A 34 -2.13 -5.09 7.73
CA THR A 34 -1.43 -6.12 8.49
C THR A 34 -0.40 -5.42 9.39
N CYS A 35 -0.23 -5.79 10.66
CA CYS A 35 0.95 -5.28 11.37
C CYS A 35 2.17 -5.86 10.70
N CYS A 36 3.15 -4.96 10.55
CA CYS A 36 4.54 -5.33 10.37
C CYS A 36 4.87 -5.86 8.97
N PHE A 37 6.07 -5.55 8.46
CA PHE A 37 6.59 -6.16 7.23
C PHE A 37 7.62 -7.20 7.66
N PRO A 38 7.20 -8.46 7.83
CA PRO A 38 8.05 -9.44 8.48
C PRO A 38 9.27 -9.74 7.60
N SER A 39 10.42 -9.90 8.26
CA SER A 39 11.64 -10.48 7.68
C SER A 39 12.46 -9.60 6.72
N VAL A 40 12.24 -8.29 6.64
CA VAL A 40 13.24 -7.41 5.99
C VAL A 40 14.44 -7.24 6.89
N LYS A 41 15.60 -7.62 6.36
CA LYS A 41 16.90 -7.45 7.02
C LYS A 41 17.75 -6.38 6.33
N ASP A 42 17.41 -6.03 5.10
CA ASP A 42 18.15 -5.08 4.27
C ASP A 42 17.19 -4.15 3.54
N TRP A 43 17.04 -2.93 4.06
CA TRP A 43 16.19 -1.88 3.48
C TRP A 43 16.79 -1.25 2.23
N SER A 44 18.03 -1.59 1.84
CA SER A 44 18.63 -1.09 0.59
C SER A 44 18.17 -1.85 -0.65
N LYS A 45 17.53 -3.02 -0.47
CA LYS A 45 17.06 -3.84 -1.57
C LYS A 45 15.66 -3.40 -2.02
N PRO A 46 15.43 -3.34 -3.34
CA PRO A 46 14.08 -3.15 -3.86
C PRO A 46 13.19 -4.34 -3.55
N VAL A 47 11.89 -4.09 -3.51
CA VAL A 47 10.83 -5.08 -3.38
C VAL A 47 9.83 -4.92 -4.51
N VAL A 48 9.05 -5.97 -4.76
CA VAL A 48 7.97 -5.91 -5.74
C VAL A 48 6.67 -5.57 -5.02
N VAL A 49 6.00 -4.50 -5.42
CA VAL A 49 4.65 -4.21 -4.97
C VAL A 49 3.68 -4.68 -6.03
N THR A 50 2.73 -5.53 -5.65
CA THR A 50 1.66 -5.98 -6.55
C THR A 50 0.31 -5.55 -6.01
N TRP A 51 -0.61 -5.22 -6.91
CA TRP A 51 -1.98 -4.93 -6.56
C TRP A 51 -2.93 -5.26 -7.70
N GLU A 52 -4.20 -5.37 -7.36
CA GLU A 52 -5.26 -5.60 -8.33
C GLU A 52 -6.36 -4.55 -8.12
N TRP A 53 -6.63 -3.76 -9.16
CA TRP A 53 -7.80 -2.89 -9.22
C TRP A 53 -9.02 -3.76 -9.46
N GLY A 54 -10.05 -3.60 -8.62
CA GLY A 54 -11.29 -4.33 -8.79
C GLY A 54 -12.16 -3.75 -9.90
N TYR A 55 -12.97 -4.60 -10.53
CA TYR A 55 -13.86 -4.19 -11.62
C TYR A 55 -14.86 -3.11 -11.18
N GLU A 56 -15.23 -2.24 -12.12
CA GLU A 56 -16.26 -1.24 -11.94
C GLU A 56 -17.39 -1.45 -12.95
N GLU A 57 -18.61 -1.24 -12.50
CA GLU A 57 -19.80 -1.31 -13.32
C GLU A 57 -20.50 0.04 -13.38
N ASP A 58 -21.11 0.33 -14.53
CA ASP A 58 -22.09 1.39 -14.65
C ASP A 58 -23.31 1.05 -13.76
N PRO A 59 -23.69 1.91 -12.80
CA PRO A 59 -24.74 1.59 -11.85
C PRO A 59 -26.11 1.32 -12.49
N ALA A 60 -26.39 1.94 -13.65
CA ALA A 60 -27.68 1.90 -14.32
C ALA A 60 -27.82 0.69 -15.25
N THR A 61 -26.78 0.38 -16.01
CA THR A 61 -26.77 -0.65 -17.06
C THR A 61 -26.14 -1.96 -16.60
N LYS A 62 -25.40 -1.94 -15.48
CA LYS A 62 -24.55 -3.05 -15.01
C LYS A 62 -23.46 -3.47 -15.99
N ALA A 63 -23.20 -2.67 -17.02
CA ALA A 63 -22.10 -2.91 -17.93
C ALA A 63 -20.78 -2.68 -17.19
N VAL A 64 -19.83 -3.61 -17.33
CA VAL A 64 -18.47 -3.43 -16.81
C VAL A 64 -17.80 -2.29 -17.58
N THR A 65 -17.47 -1.22 -16.87
CA THR A 65 -16.80 -0.03 -17.42
C THR A 65 -15.30 -0.09 -17.22
N ALA A 66 -14.82 -0.81 -16.20
CA ALA A 66 -13.41 -1.11 -16.00
C ALA A 66 -13.28 -2.54 -15.48
N PRO A 67 -12.56 -3.45 -16.15
CA PRO A 67 -12.35 -4.81 -15.66
C PRO A 67 -11.35 -4.83 -14.49
N ASP A 68 -11.22 -6.00 -13.86
CA ASP A 68 -10.13 -6.28 -12.93
C ASP A 68 -8.78 -6.13 -13.64
N GLU A 69 -7.81 -5.52 -12.96
CA GLU A 69 -6.51 -5.21 -13.55
C GLU A 69 -5.39 -5.39 -12.54
N LYS A 70 -4.41 -6.23 -12.90
CA LYS A 70 -3.25 -6.56 -12.06
C LYS A 70 -2.05 -5.72 -12.44
N HIS A 71 -1.40 -5.16 -11.44
CA HIS A 71 -0.17 -4.40 -11.57
C HIS A 71 0.92 -4.98 -10.68
N SER A 72 2.16 -4.77 -11.11
CA SER A 72 3.37 -5.15 -10.41
C SER A 72 4.46 -4.17 -10.75
N VAL A 73 5.07 -3.56 -9.72
CA VAL A 73 6.18 -2.63 -9.89
C VAL A 73 7.27 -2.90 -8.88
N GLN A 74 8.52 -2.75 -9.31
CA GLN A 74 9.66 -2.82 -8.42
C GLN A 74 9.89 -1.43 -7.81
N VAL A 75 9.96 -1.36 -6.48
CA VAL A 75 10.11 -0.11 -5.72
C VAL A 75 11.22 -0.25 -4.69
N ASN A 76 11.94 0.85 -4.46
CA ASN A 76 12.91 0.92 -3.38
C ASN A 76 12.23 1.38 -2.08
N PHE A 77 12.73 0.91 -0.93
CA PHE A 77 12.38 1.53 0.33
C PHE A 77 12.94 2.97 0.42
N PRO A 78 12.35 3.81 1.28
CA PRO A 78 13.00 5.04 1.71
C PRO A 78 14.43 4.79 2.21
N THR A 79 15.36 5.64 1.79
CA THR A 79 16.77 5.57 2.17
C THR A 79 16.92 5.58 3.69
N GLY A 80 17.72 4.67 4.23
CA GLY A 80 17.99 4.57 5.67
C GLY A 80 17.05 3.63 6.44
N GLY A 81 15.99 3.12 5.82
CA GLY A 81 15.03 2.25 6.47
C GLY A 81 14.11 2.99 7.47
N PRO A 82 13.39 2.25 8.35
CA PRO A 82 12.50 2.86 9.33
C PRO A 82 13.31 3.64 10.38
N HIS A 83 12.87 4.86 10.69
CA HIS A 83 13.46 5.66 11.76
C HIS A 83 13.45 4.90 13.09
N GLN A 84 14.58 4.92 13.81
CA GLN A 84 14.71 4.35 15.15
C GLN A 84 15.03 5.48 16.13
N ASP A 85 14.26 5.58 17.21
CA ASP A 85 14.44 6.56 18.28
C ASP A 85 14.67 5.84 19.63
N PRO A 86 15.44 6.41 20.57
CA PRO A 86 15.55 5.90 21.94
C PRO A 86 14.18 5.74 22.63
N ASP A 87 13.23 6.63 22.33
CA ASP A 87 11.83 6.49 22.69
C ASP A 87 11.12 5.65 21.61
N SER A 88 10.84 4.38 21.92
CA SER A 88 10.28 3.43 20.95
C SER A 88 8.92 3.86 20.38
N TYR A 89 8.19 4.76 21.06
CA TYR A 89 6.95 5.35 20.56
C TYR A 89 7.17 6.36 19.41
N LYS A 90 8.41 6.79 19.18
CA LYS A 90 8.82 7.69 18.08
C LYS A 90 9.54 6.95 16.95
N SER A 91 9.74 5.65 17.07
CA SER A 91 10.23 4.82 15.97
C SER A 91 9.14 4.60 14.93
N ASP A 92 9.53 4.46 13.67
CA ASP A 92 8.60 4.06 12.63
C ASP A 92 8.17 2.60 12.85
N ALA A 93 6.85 2.37 12.91
CA ALA A 93 6.25 1.05 13.15
C ALA A 93 5.51 0.50 11.92
N TYR A 94 5.26 1.35 10.91
CA TYR A 94 4.44 1.02 9.76
C TYR A 94 5.17 1.32 8.45
N LEU A 95 5.10 0.37 7.52
CA LEU A 95 5.39 0.58 6.10
C LEU A 95 4.09 0.96 5.39
N CYS A 96 4.01 2.17 4.85
CA CYS A 96 2.92 2.65 4.03
C CYS A 96 3.14 2.22 2.57
N VAL A 97 2.12 1.66 1.93
CA VAL A 97 2.12 1.32 0.50
C VAL A 97 1.16 2.27 -0.19
N ILE A 98 1.70 3.20 -0.97
CA ILE A 98 0.97 4.37 -1.46
C ILE A 98 0.77 4.25 -2.97
N LEU A 99 -0.49 4.17 -3.39
CA LEU A 99 -0.93 4.20 -4.78
C LEU A 99 -1.45 5.60 -5.09
N ARG A 100 -0.64 6.40 -5.80
CA ARG A 100 -1.00 7.78 -6.19
C ARG A 100 -1.71 7.86 -7.53
N ASP A 101 -1.42 6.90 -8.39
CA ASP A 101 -2.00 6.72 -9.70
C ASP A 101 -2.27 5.23 -9.94
N ARG A 102 -2.70 4.88 -11.16
CA ARG A 102 -3.13 3.53 -11.52
C ARG A 102 -1.96 2.55 -11.67
N ASP A 103 -0.76 3.05 -11.97
CA ASP A 103 0.35 2.26 -12.49
C ASP A 103 1.57 2.24 -11.58
N THR A 104 1.62 3.13 -10.58
CA THR A 104 2.76 3.29 -9.69
C THR A 104 2.41 3.01 -8.23
N ALA A 105 3.44 2.56 -7.51
CA ALA A 105 3.42 2.44 -6.06
C ALA A 105 4.65 3.11 -5.47
N THR A 106 4.50 3.69 -4.30
CA THR A 106 5.61 4.24 -3.50
C THR A 106 5.53 3.73 -2.07
N LEU A 107 6.69 3.68 -1.41
CA LEU A 107 6.81 3.23 -0.03
C LEU A 107 7.21 4.39 0.87
N ALA A 108 6.62 4.43 2.07
CA ALA A 108 7.01 5.36 3.13
C ALA A 108 6.98 4.67 4.49
N PHE A 109 7.70 5.22 5.46
CA PHE A 109 7.60 4.81 6.85
C PHE A 109 6.76 5.79 7.66
N SER A 110 6.09 5.28 8.70
CA SER A 110 5.30 6.07 9.63
C SER A 110 5.32 5.45 11.03
N GLN A 111 5.35 6.32 12.04
CA GLN A 111 5.17 5.96 13.45
C GLN A 111 3.78 5.38 13.74
N THR A 112 2.75 5.91 13.08
CA THR A 112 1.36 5.53 13.32
C THR A 112 0.66 5.08 12.04
N ARG A 113 -0.38 4.24 12.18
CA ARG A 113 -1.22 3.82 11.05
C ARG A 113 -1.87 5.03 10.37
N SER A 114 -2.40 5.98 11.14
CA SER A 114 -3.02 7.20 10.61
C SER A 114 -2.00 8.11 9.92
N GLY A 115 -0.74 8.13 10.36
CA GLY A 115 0.32 8.87 9.71
C GLY A 115 0.56 8.45 8.25
N CYS A 116 0.32 7.17 7.90
CA CYS A 116 0.35 6.72 6.51
C CYS A 116 -0.69 7.43 5.63
N MET A 117 -1.86 7.77 6.17
CA MET A 117 -2.92 8.45 5.41
C MET A 117 -2.53 9.87 5.00
N SER A 118 -1.53 10.45 5.65
CA SER A 118 -0.99 11.77 5.33
C SER A 118 0.25 11.72 4.42
N LYS A 119 0.64 10.52 3.93
CA LYS A 119 1.81 10.33 3.07
C LYS A 119 1.53 10.45 1.58
#